data_AF-A0AAJ6L3G0-F1
#
_entry.id   AF-A0AAJ6L3G0-F1
#
_cell.length_a   1.000
_cell.length_b   1.000
_cell.length_c   1.000
_cell.angle_alpha   90.00
_cell.angle_beta   90.00
_cell.angle_gamma   90.00
#
_symmetry.space_group_name_H-M   'P 1'
#
loop_
_entity.id
_entity.type
_entity.pdbx_description
1 polymer ?
#
loop_
_entity_poly.entity_id
_entity_poly.type
_entity_poly.pdbx_seq_one_letter_code
_entity_poly.pdbx_strand_id
1 'polypeptide(L)'
;MTPVDRAVFVAAYSRLVADVWADPVKEQALDRDPRAFLASYGLQLPDDVQVRVVRDVADTDPDLEVQVESWERAGATGTFVLFVPSLLPVAQSELAEDELDSVVAGLDPSCACCCPCCCT
;
A
#
# COMPACT_ATOMS: atom_id res chain seq x y z
N MET A 1 -17.54 7.73 2.90
CA MET A 1 -16.27 8.43 3.14
C MET A 1 -16.17 9.69 2.28
N THR A 2 -15.34 10.68 2.63
CA THR A 2 -15.06 11.79 1.68
C THR A 2 -13.93 11.41 0.70
N PRO A 3 -13.80 12.06 -0.47
CA PRO A 3 -12.71 11.78 -1.40
C PRO A 3 -11.30 11.96 -0.79
N VAL A 4 -11.17 12.92 0.14
CA VAL A 4 -9.91 13.19 0.85
C VAL A 4 -9.58 12.03 1.80
N ASP A 5 -10.55 11.59 2.61
CA ASP A 5 -10.36 10.46 3.52
C ASP A 5 -9.98 9.19 2.75
N ARG A 6 -10.60 8.96 1.58
CA ARG A 6 -10.26 7.83 0.71
C ARG A 6 -8.82 7.93 0.22
N ALA A 7 -8.37 9.10 -0.23
CA ALA A 7 -6.99 9.28 -0.69
C ALA A 7 -5.96 9.04 0.44
N VAL A 8 -6.26 9.50 1.65
CA VAL A 8 -5.42 9.26 2.85
C VAL A 8 -5.35 7.77 3.16
N PHE A 9 -6.48 7.07 3.16
CA PHE A 9 -6.53 5.63 3.37
C PHE A 9 -5.70 4.88 2.32
N VAL A 10 -5.91 5.17 1.03
CA VAL A 10 -5.20 4.52 -0.07
C VAL A 10 -3.69 4.71 0.07
N ALA A 11 -3.22 5.93 0.36
CA ALA A 11 -1.80 6.20 0.53
C ALA A 11 -1.20 5.42 1.72
N ALA A 12 -1.90 5.38 2.86
CA ALA A 12 -1.47 4.63 4.03
C ALA A 12 -1.44 3.12 3.77
N TYR A 13 -2.48 2.59 3.11
CA TYR A 13 -2.58 1.18 2.74
C TYR A 13 -1.47 0.77 1.76
N SER A 14 -1.25 1.53 0.68
CA SER A 14 -0.17 1.26 -0.28
C SER A 14 1.21 1.23 0.40
N ARG A 15 1.47 2.19 1.30
CA ARG A 15 2.73 2.24 2.04
C ARG A 15 2.88 1.04 2.99
N LEU A 16 1.80 0.67 3.67
CA LEU A 16 1.78 -0.48 4.56
C LEU A 16 2.12 -1.77 3.81
N VAL A 17 1.46 -2.03 2.69
CA VAL A 17 1.71 -3.23 1.86
C VAL A 17 3.15 -3.25 1.37
N ALA A 18 3.65 -2.14 0.82
CA ALA A 18 5.03 -2.04 0.36
C ALA A 18 6.05 -2.30 1.48
N ASP A 19 5.80 -1.78 2.68
CA ASP A 19 6.65 -1.97 3.85
C ASP A 19 6.66 -3.43 4.34
N VAL A 20 5.51 -4.09 4.35
CA VAL A 20 5.37 -5.50 4.72
C VAL A 20 6.12 -6.39 3.73
N TRP A 21 6.09 -6.05 2.44
CA TRP A 21 6.85 -6.76 1.41
C TRP A 21 8.35 -6.53 1.48
N ALA A 22 8.78 -5.33 1.89
CA ALA A 22 10.19 -4.98 1.98
C ALA A 22 10.89 -5.51 3.24
N ASP A 23 10.14 -5.80 4.31
CA ASP A 23 10.70 -6.17 5.61
C ASP A 23 9.92 -7.32 6.29
N PRO A 24 10.52 -8.53 6.40
CA PRO A 24 9.87 -9.67 7.04
C PRO A 24 9.62 -9.46 8.55
N VAL A 25 10.31 -8.51 9.20
CA VAL A 25 10.02 -8.13 10.58
C VAL A 25 8.69 -7.39 10.67
N LYS A 26 8.38 -6.54 9.69
CA LYS A 26 7.08 -5.86 9.60
C LYS A 26 5.97 -6.84 9.28
N GLU A 27 6.24 -7.84 8.45
CA GLU A 27 5.30 -8.94 8.20
C GLU A 27 4.94 -9.69 9.50
N GLN A 28 5.94 -10.03 10.32
CA GLN A 28 5.70 -10.67 11.63
C GLN A 28 5.00 -9.74 12.61
N ALA A 29 5.29 -8.44 12.57
CA ALA A 29 4.61 -7.45 13.40
C ALA A 29 3.12 -7.34 13.03
N LEU A 30 2.79 -7.36 11.74
CA LEU A 30 1.42 -7.38 11.24
C LEU A 30 0.67 -8.64 11.71
N ASP A 31 1.31 -9.82 11.72
CA ASP A 31 0.67 -11.05 12.20
C ASP A 31 0.45 -11.05 13.72
N ARG A 32 1.38 -10.46 14.46
CA ARG A 32 1.33 -10.46 15.93
C ARG A 32 0.27 -9.51 16.47
N ASP A 33 0.22 -8.29 15.95
CA ASP A 33 -0.74 -7.28 16.37
C ASP A 33 -1.15 -6.40 15.18
N PRO A 34 -2.09 -6.86 14.34
CA PRO A 34 -2.47 -6.14 13.14
C PRO A 34 -3.12 -4.79 13.45
N ARG A 35 -3.79 -4.66 14.60
CA ARG A 35 -4.40 -3.38 15.02
C ARG A 35 -3.32 -2.36 15.36
N ALA A 36 -2.37 -2.71 16.21
CA ALA A 36 -1.28 -1.80 16.58
C ALA A 36 -0.44 -1.43 15.35
N PHE A 37 -0.22 -2.41 14.45
CA PHE A 37 0.47 -2.17 13.20
C PHE A 37 -0.27 -1.16 12.32
N LEU A 38 -1.57 -1.34 12.06
CA LEU A 38 -2.38 -0.38 11.29
C LEU A 38 -2.36 1.03 11.90
N ALA A 39 -2.44 1.14 13.23
CA ALA A 39 -2.39 2.42 13.93
C ALA A 39 -1.07 3.18 13.67
N SER A 40 0.04 2.48 13.48
CA SER A 40 1.33 3.11 13.13
C SER A 40 1.34 3.80 11.76
N TYR A 41 0.44 3.39 10.85
CA TYR A 41 0.23 4.02 9.54
C TYR A 41 -0.90 5.08 9.57
N GLY A 42 -1.43 5.41 10.75
CA GLY A 42 -2.57 6.32 10.90
C GLY A 42 -3.94 5.67 10.61
N LEU A 43 -3.97 4.35 10.41
CA LEU A 43 -5.19 3.59 10.20
C LEU A 43 -5.75 3.14 11.55
N GLN A 44 -6.43 4.05 12.25
CA GLN A 44 -7.03 3.77 13.55
C GLN A 44 -8.42 3.15 13.39
N LEU A 45 -8.64 2.02 14.07
CA LEU A 45 -9.93 1.35 14.14
C LEU A 45 -10.48 1.39 15.57
N PRO A 46 -11.80 1.59 15.74
CA PRO A 46 -12.47 1.46 17.03
C PRO A 46 -12.19 0.10 17.70
N ASP A 47 -12.14 0.03 19.03
CA ASP A 47 -11.78 -1.19 19.78
C ASP A 47 -12.75 -2.37 19.57
N ASP A 48 -14.00 -2.08 19.22
CA ASP A 48 -15.05 -3.05 18.93
C ASP A 48 -14.93 -3.69 17.52
N VAL A 49 -14.04 -3.19 16.67
CA VAL A 49 -13.80 -3.74 15.33
C VAL A 49 -12.77 -4.87 15.38
N GLN A 50 -13.11 -6.05 14.87
CA GLN A 50 -12.13 -7.13 14.71
C GLN A 50 -11.30 -6.93 13.43
N VAL A 51 -9.96 -6.96 13.54
CA VAL A 51 -9.07 -6.93 12.37
C VAL A 51 -8.77 -8.36 11.92
N ARG A 52 -8.94 -8.65 10.63
CA ARG A 52 -8.61 -9.94 10.01
C ARG A 52 -7.68 -9.71 8.82
N VAL A 53 -6.51 -10.33 8.84
CA VAL A 53 -5.55 -10.25 7.73
C VAL A 53 -5.77 -11.45 6.81
N VAL A 54 -5.96 -11.20 5.52
CA VAL A 54 -6.13 -12.22 4.47
C VAL A 54 -4.98 -12.09 3.49
N ARG A 55 -4.21 -13.17 3.35
CA ARG A 55 -3.02 -13.25 2.49
C ARG A 55 -3.16 -14.19 1.30
N ASP A 56 -4.08 -15.15 1.41
CA ASP A 56 -4.30 -16.21 0.45
C ASP A 56 -5.38 -15.83 -0.56
N VAL A 57 -5.05 -14.88 -1.42
CA VAL A 57 -5.83 -14.55 -2.62
C VAL A 57 -5.12 -15.17 -3.82
N ALA A 58 -5.17 -16.51 -3.87
CA ALA A 58 -4.39 -17.35 -4.79
C ALA A 58 -4.48 -16.97 -6.28
N ASP A 59 -5.48 -16.20 -6.71
CA ASP A 59 -5.69 -15.85 -8.12
C ASP A 59 -6.33 -14.47 -8.35
N THR A 60 -6.33 -13.58 -7.34
CA THR A 60 -6.97 -12.27 -7.48
C THR A 60 -6.18 -11.23 -6.69
N ASP A 61 -5.51 -10.32 -7.41
CA ASP A 61 -5.02 -9.08 -6.81
C ASP A 61 -6.23 -8.41 -6.14
N PRO A 62 -6.23 -8.21 -4.81
CA PRO A 62 -7.37 -7.66 -4.13
C PRO A 62 -7.56 -6.23 -4.62
N ASP A 63 -8.62 -6.02 -5.40
CA ASP A 63 -8.94 -4.74 -5.99
C ASP A 63 -8.93 -3.67 -4.89
N LEU A 64 -8.26 -2.55 -5.14
CA LEU A 64 -8.17 -1.44 -4.20
C LEU A 64 -9.57 -0.99 -3.73
N GLU A 65 -10.57 -1.07 -4.60
CA GLU A 65 -11.96 -0.76 -4.25
C GLU A 65 -12.52 -1.71 -3.19
N VAL A 66 -12.20 -3.01 -3.24
CA VAL A 66 -12.62 -4.00 -2.23
C VAL A 66 -12.00 -3.67 -0.88
N GLN A 67 -10.72 -3.26 -0.87
CA GLN A 67 -10.03 -2.87 0.35
C GLN A 67 -10.61 -1.58 0.96
N VAL A 68 -10.96 -0.60 0.13
CA VAL A 68 -11.64 0.64 0.55
C VAL A 68 -13.03 0.32 1.11
N GLU A 69 -13.80 -0.53 0.43
CA GLU A 69 -15.15 -0.94 0.87
C GLU A 69 -15.10 -1.66 2.23
N SER A 70 -14.12 -2.55 2.43
CA SER A 70 -13.88 -3.22 3.72
C SER A 70 -13.61 -2.21 4.84
N TRP A 71 -12.80 -1.18 4.56
CA TRP A 71 -12.49 -0.13 5.52
C TRP A 71 -13.71 0.75 5.87
N GLU A 72 -14.50 1.15 4.87
CA GLU A 72 -15.73 1.92 5.10
C GLU A 72 -16.75 1.14 5.94
N ARG A 73 -16.86 -0.17 5.70
CA ARG A 73 -17.82 -1.03 6.38
C ARG A 73 -17.36 -1.47 7.77
N ALA A 74 -16.07 -1.41 8.07
CA ALA A 74 -15.48 -1.94 9.31
C ALA A 74 -16.21 -1.48 10.58
N GLY A 75 -16.55 -0.19 10.67
CA GLY A 75 -17.27 0.36 11.83
C GLY A 75 -18.73 -0.09 11.92
N ALA A 76 -19.38 -0.43 10.80
CA ALA A 76 -20.76 -0.90 10.77
C ALA A 76 -20.88 -2.42 10.97
N THR A 77 -19.92 -3.18 10.43
CA THR A 77 -19.89 -4.65 10.52
C THR A 77 -19.19 -5.14 11.79
N GLY A 78 -18.42 -4.29 12.44
CA GLY A 78 -17.54 -4.68 13.54
C GLY A 78 -16.37 -5.55 13.09
N THR A 79 -16.09 -5.63 11.78
CA THR A 79 -14.98 -6.42 11.25
C THR A 79 -14.33 -5.70 10.07
N PHE A 80 -13.03 -5.46 10.18
CA PHE A 80 -12.18 -4.99 9.11
C PHE A 80 -11.37 -6.14 8.53
N VAL A 81 -11.50 -6.38 7.22
CA VAL A 81 -10.65 -7.34 6.50
C VAL A 81 -9.56 -6.56 5.77
N LEU A 82 -8.32 -6.82 6.16
CA LEU A 82 -7.12 -6.33 5.50
C LEU A 82 -6.62 -7.40 4.54
N PHE A 83 -6.67 -7.11 3.25
CA PHE A 83 -6.03 -7.91 2.24
C PHE A 83 -4.58 -7.47 2.14
N VAL A 84 -3.65 -8.41 2.30
CA VAL A 84 -2.22 -8.16 2.05
C VAL A 84 -1.77 -9.29 1.14
N PRO A 85 -1.56 -9.03 -0.16
CA PRO A 85 -1.14 -10.09 -1.06
C PRO A 85 0.18 -10.66 -0.53
N SER A 86 0.26 -11.99 -0.41
CA SER A 86 1.57 -12.61 -0.23
C SER A 86 2.38 -12.34 -1.49
N LEU A 87 3.63 -11.88 -1.33
CA LEU A 87 4.62 -12.19 -2.33
C LEU A 87 4.68 -13.71 -2.35
N LEU A 88 4.01 -14.35 -3.31
CA LEU A 88 4.43 -15.68 -3.72
C LEU A 88 5.96 -15.60 -3.84
N PRO A 89 6.71 -16.61 -3.40
CA PRO A 89 8.09 -16.70 -3.81
C PRO A 89 8.06 -16.91 -5.32
N VAL A 90 7.94 -15.81 -6.08
CA VAL A 90 8.47 -15.72 -7.42
C VAL A 90 9.87 -16.23 -7.20
N ALA A 91 10.15 -17.41 -7.75
CA ALA A 91 11.49 -17.96 -7.74
C ALA A 91 12.42 -16.77 -7.99
N GLN A 92 13.39 -16.57 -7.11
CA GLN A 92 14.44 -15.58 -7.25
C GLN A 92 15.33 -15.93 -8.45
N SER A 93 14.74 -16.24 -9.60
CA SER A 93 15.32 -16.10 -10.90
C SER A 93 15.45 -14.60 -11.12
N GLU A 94 16.51 -14.07 -10.52
CA GLU A 94 17.44 -13.21 -11.23
C GLU A 94 16.70 -12.16 -12.07
N LEU A 95 16.30 -11.06 -11.43
CA LEU A 95 16.46 -9.78 -12.11
C LEU A 95 17.96 -9.66 -12.38
N ALA A 96 18.42 -10.26 -13.48
CA ALA A 96 19.73 -10.01 -14.03
C ALA A 96 19.82 -8.49 -14.19
N GLU A 97 20.83 -7.92 -13.57
CA GLU A 97 21.09 -6.48 -13.45
C GLU A 97 21.38 -5.82 -14.82
N ASP A 98 21.06 -6.50 -15.93
CA ASP A 98 21.40 -6.16 -17.31
C ASP A 98 20.30 -5.38 -18.06
N GLU A 99 19.09 -5.26 -17.51
CA GLU A 99 17.99 -4.49 -18.14
C GLU A 99 17.76 -3.10 -17.52
N LEU A 100 18.68 -2.59 -16.69
CA LEU A 100 18.63 -1.22 -16.15
C LEU A 100 19.54 -0.23 -16.89
N ASP A 101 19.99 -0.55 -18.12
CA ASP A 101 20.81 0.36 -18.95
C ASP A 101 20.04 1.01 -20.13
N SER A 102 18.80 0.56 -20.44
CA SER A 102 18.09 1.03 -21.66
C SER A 102 17.03 2.14 -21.46
N VAL A 103 16.80 2.64 -20.24
CA VAL A 103 15.84 3.75 -20.00
C VAL A 103 16.57 5.11 -19.92
N VAL A 104 17.52 5.34 -20.81
CA VAL A 104 18.02 6.68 -21.15
C VAL A 104 18.01 6.81 -22.67
N ALA A 105 16.82 6.93 -23.24
CA ALA A 105 16.64 7.44 -24.60
C ALA A 105 15.30 8.18 -24.67
N GLY A 106 15.33 9.46 -24.34
CA GLY A 106 14.15 10.31 -24.46
C GLY A 106 14.30 11.67 -23.78
N LEU A 107 15.45 12.34 -23.96
CA LEU A 107 15.49 13.78 -23.84
C LEU A 107 14.59 14.33 -24.95
N ASP A 108 13.41 14.83 -24.59
CA ASP A 108 12.85 15.96 -25.31
C ASP A 108 12.79 17.16 -24.35
N PRO A 109 13.46 18.27 -24.69
CA PRO A 109 13.56 19.46 -23.86
C PRO A 109 12.26 20.26 -23.95
N SER A 110 11.17 19.74 -23.40
CA SER A 110 9.99 20.55 -23.12
C SER A 110 10.14 21.16 -21.73
N CYS A 111 11.05 22.13 -21.66
CA CYS A 111 11.02 23.21 -20.69
C CYS A 111 9.64 23.86 -20.74
N ALA A 112 8.75 23.48 -19.82
CA ALA A 112 7.52 24.23 -19.56
C ALA A 112 7.29 24.34 -18.05
N CYS A 113 7.81 25.45 -17.51
CA CYS A 113 7.13 26.29 -16.54
C CYS A 113 6.94 25.75 -15.11
N CYS A 114 7.96 25.93 -14.26
CA CYS A 114 7.80 26.38 -12.87
C CYS A 114 9.00 27.23 -12.42
N CYS A 115 9.34 28.26 -13.19
CA CYS A 115 10.01 29.46 -12.68
C CYS A 115 9.25 30.67 -13.22
N PRO A 116 8.85 31.58 -12.33
CA PRO A 116 9.43 32.90 -12.45
C PRO A 116 10.05 33.30 -11.10
N CYS A 117 11.25 32.81 -10.83
CA CYS A 117 12.20 33.58 -10.02
C CYS A 117 12.89 34.59 -10.93
N CYS A 118 12.20 35.69 -11.20
CA CYS A 118 12.82 37.00 -11.37
C CYS A 118 12.63 37.76 -10.04
N CYS A 119 13.57 38.68 -9.75
CA CYS A 119 13.74 39.52 -8.54
C CYS A 119 14.63 38.82 -7.48
N THR A 120 15.86 39.25 -7.17
CA THR A 120 16.66 40.46 -7.44
C THR A 120 18.13 40.09 -7.30
#